data_AF-A0A8K0JWP7-F1
#
_entry.id   AF-A0A8K0JWP7-F1
#
_cell.length_a   1.000
_cell.length_b   1.000
_cell.length_c   1.000
_cell.angle_alpha   90.00
_cell.angle_beta   90.00
_cell.angle_gamma   90.00
#
_symmetry.space_group_name_H-M   'P 1'
#
loop_
_entity.id
_entity.type
_entity.pdbx_description
1 polymer ?
#
loop_
_entity_poly.entity_id
_entity_poly.type
_entity_poly.pdbx_seq_one_letter_code
_entity_poly.pdbx_strand_id
1 'polypeptide(L)'
;MAYQTLRQEYMQMPVVTRAYTTACVLTTLAVQLDLVSPFQLYFNPILIVKQYQFWRLITAFLFFGTVGFNFFFNMLFTYRYCRMLEEGSFRSKTSDFVMMFLFGGVFAFFVNLLFLGQAFTIMLVYVWSRRNPFVRMNFFGLLNFQAPYLPWALLGFSILLGNAIGVDVMGMVVGHIYYFIEDVFPNQSGGFRLLNTPRFL
;
A
#
# COMPACT_ATOMS: atom_id res chain seq x y z
N MET A 1 10.78 22.30 -21.19
CA MET A 1 11.71 21.28 -20.67
C MET A 1 11.13 20.52 -19.47
N ALA A 2 10.68 21.17 -18.39
CA ALA A 2 10.10 20.48 -17.22
C ALA A 2 8.92 19.51 -17.52
N TYR A 3 8.01 19.87 -18.43
CA TYR A 3 6.91 19.00 -18.84
C TYR A 3 7.38 17.69 -19.52
N GLN A 4 8.46 17.75 -20.30
CA GLN A 4 9.03 16.56 -20.94
C GLN A 4 9.68 15.65 -19.90
N THR A 5 10.36 16.23 -18.91
CA THR A 5 10.95 15.48 -17.79
C THR A 5 9.90 14.77 -16.96
N LEU A 6 8.80 15.45 -16.59
CA LEU A 6 7.70 14.85 -15.85
C LEU A 6 6.99 13.74 -16.63
N ARG A 7 6.77 13.95 -17.93
CA ARG A 7 6.16 12.92 -18.80
C ARG A 7 7.07 11.70 -18.93
N GLN A 8 8.38 11.89 -19.02
CA GLN A 8 9.34 10.79 -19.09
C GLN A 8 9.38 10.00 -17.77
N GLU A 9 9.46 10.69 -16.63
CA GLU A 9 9.38 10.06 -15.31
C GLU A 9 8.08 9.26 -15.15
N TYR A 10 6.93 9.83 -15.54
CA TYR A 10 5.64 9.16 -15.49
C TYR A 10 5.56 7.93 -16.42
N MET A 11 6.21 7.98 -17.58
CA MET A 11 6.26 6.85 -18.51
C MET A 11 7.25 5.75 -18.08
N GLN A 12 8.26 6.10 -17.30
CA GLN A 12 9.20 5.16 -16.69
C GLN A 12 8.61 4.45 -15.46
N MET A 13 7.54 4.99 -14.87
CA MET A 13 6.84 4.33 -13.77
C MET A 13 6.22 3.01 -14.23
N PRO A 14 6.36 1.93 -13.43
CA PRO A 14 5.66 0.69 -13.65
C PRO A 14 4.14 0.86 -13.72
N VAL A 15 3.47 -0.02 -14.45
CA VAL A 15 2.06 0.18 -14.85
C VAL A 15 1.13 0.22 -13.63
N VAL A 16 1.29 -0.68 -12.66
CA VAL A 16 0.39 -0.75 -11.50
C VAL A 16 0.66 0.40 -10.54
N THR A 17 1.93 0.68 -10.24
CA THR A 17 2.35 1.81 -9.41
C THR A 17 1.84 3.14 -9.97
N ARG A 18 1.93 3.31 -11.29
CA ARG A 18 1.44 4.50 -11.98
C ARG A 18 -0.08 4.64 -11.89
N ALA A 19 -0.81 3.57 -12.20
CA ALA A 19 -2.27 3.57 -12.11
C ALA A 19 -2.74 3.86 -10.68
N TYR A 20 -2.12 3.22 -9.69
CA TYR A 20 -2.44 3.40 -8.28
C TYR A 20 -2.15 4.83 -7.80
N THR A 21 -0.96 5.35 -8.09
CA THR A 21 -0.57 6.71 -7.67
C THR A 21 -1.49 7.75 -8.31
N THR A 22 -1.78 7.64 -9.60
CA THR A 22 -2.72 8.53 -10.29
C THR A 22 -4.12 8.45 -9.67
N ALA A 23 -4.59 7.24 -9.38
CA ALA A 23 -5.89 7.04 -8.74
C ALA A 23 -5.95 7.70 -7.35
N CYS A 24 -4.89 7.61 -6.55
CA CYS A 24 -4.81 8.25 -5.23
C CYS A 24 -4.79 9.79 -5.30
N VAL A 25 -4.12 10.37 -6.30
CA VAL A 25 -4.17 11.83 -6.53
C VAL A 25 -5.57 12.25 -6.93
N LEU A 26 -6.19 11.53 -7.87
CA LEU A 26 -7.52 11.86 -8.39
C LEU A 26 -8.60 11.76 -7.31
N THR A 27 -8.58 10.71 -6.47
CA THR A 27 -9.53 10.58 -5.36
C THR A 27 -9.37 11.70 -4.34
N THR A 28 -8.14 12.08 -4.01
CA THR A 28 -7.87 13.16 -3.06
C THR A 28 -8.31 14.51 -3.62
N LEU A 29 -8.07 14.77 -4.92
CA LEU A 29 -8.57 15.98 -5.59
C LEU A 29 -10.09 16.01 -5.66
N ALA A 30 -10.75 14.89 -5.94
CA ALA A 30 -12.21 14.82 -5.96
C ALA A 30 -12.84 15.15 -4.60
N VAL A 31 -12.19 14.74 -3.50
CA VAL A 31 -12.59 15.12 -2.15
C VAL A 31 -12.32 16.60 -1.87
N GLN A 32 -11.17 17.11 -2.31
CA GLN A 32 -10.80 18.52 -2.08
C GLN A 32 -11.69 19.50 -2.85
N LEU A 33 -12.22 19.09 -3.99
CA LEU A 33 -13.17 19.86 -4.81
C LEU A 33 -14.62 19.68 -4.35
N ASP A 34 -14.86 19.02 -3.21
CA ASP A 34 -16.18 18.69 -2.67
C ASP A 34 -17.09 17.92 -3.66
N LEU A 35 -16.51 17.26 -4.66
CA LEU A 35 -17.25 16.41 -5.60
C LEU A 35 -17.69 15.10 -4.93
N VAL A 36 -16.91 14.63 -3.96
CA VAL A 36 -17.15 13.40 -3.21
C VAL A 36 -16.89 13.63 -1.73
N SER A 37 -17.84 13.26 -0.88
CA SER A 37 -17.65 13.37 0.56
C SER A 37 -16.70 12.27 1.07
N PRO A 38 -15.80 12.55 2.03
CA PRO A 38 -15.02 11.52 2.73
C PRO A 38 -15.89 10.39 3.30
N PHE A 39 -17.14 10.70 3.69
CA PHE A 39 -18.11 9.73 4.18
C PHE A 39 -18.60 8.73 3.10
N GLN A 40 -18.41 9.04 1.83
CA GLN A 40 -18.71 8.10 0.73
C GLN A 40 -17.54 7.17 0.43
N LEU A 41 -16.35 7.47 0.96
CA LEU A 41 -15.10 6.76 0.68
C LEU A 41 -14.66 5.83 1.81
N TYR A 42 -15.13 6.04 3.05
CA TYR A 42 -14.77 5.15 4.15
C TYR A 42 -15.30 3.73 3.92
N PHE A 43 -14.52 2.77 4.39
CA PHE A 43 -14.82 1.36 4.28
C PHE A 43 -15.97 0.99 5.22
N ASN A 44 -17.10 0.54 4.66
CA ASN A 44 -18.23 0.06 5.44
C ASN A 44 -18.67 -1.32 4.91
N PRO A 45 -18.30 -2.42 5.57
CA PRO A 45 -18.57 -3.76 5.08
C PRO A 45 -20.07 -4.07 5.01
N ILE A 46 -20.88 -3.44 5.89
CA ILE A 46 -22.34 -3.62 5.89
C ILE A 46 -22.94 -2.99 4.63
N LEU A 47 -22.52 -1.78 4.26
CA LEU A 47 -23.01 -1.12 3.04
C LEU A 47 -22.48 -1.80 1.77
N ILE A 48 -21.26 -2.32 1.80
CA ILE A 48 -20.68 -3.04 0.66
C ILE A 48 -21.48 -4.32 0.39
N VAL A 49 -21.74 -5.14 1.41
CA VAL A 49 -22.43 -6.42 1.24
C VAL A 49 -23.94 -6.26 1.07
N LYS A 50 -24.58 -5.35 1.83
CA LYS A 50 -26.04 -5.19 1.77
C LYS A 50 -26.52 -4.24 0.66
N GLN A 51 -25.71 -3.29 0.22
CA GLN A 51 -26.09 -2.29 -0.79
C GLN A 51 -25.24 -2.33 -2.06
N TYR A 52 -24.41 -3.37 -2.25
CA TYR A 52 -23.62 -3.58 -3.47
C TYR A 52 -22.70 -2.40 -3.84
N GLN A 53 -22.21 -1.64 -2.85
CA GLN A 53 -21.33 -0.48 -3.07
C GLN A 53 -19.87 -0.90 -3.26
N PHE A 54 -19.58 -1.70 -4.29
CA PHE A 54 -18.26 -2.29 -4.54
C PHE A 54 -17.14 -1.24 -4.75
N TRP A 55 -17.49 -0.04 -5.22
CA TRP A 55 -16.51 1.05 -5.39
C TRP A 55 -15.81 1.42 -4.07
N ARG A 56 -16.48 1.26 -2.92
CA ARG A 56 -15.89 1.52 -1.59
C ARG A 56 -14.71 0.63 -1.27
N LEU A 57 -14.68 -0.59 -1.82
CA LEU A 57 -13.53 -1.48 -1.66
C LEU A 57 -12.29 -0.84 -2.29
N ILE A 58 -12.43 -0.27 -3.47
CA ILE A 58 -11.32 0.33 -4.22
C ILE A 58 -10.97 1.71 -3.66
N THR A 59 -11.98 2.56 -3.42
CA THR A 59 -11.74 3.93 -2.97
C THR A 59 -11.17 4.03 -1.56
N ALA A 60 -11.43 3.05 -0.69
CA ALA A 60 -10.84 3.01 0.65
C ALA A 60 -9.32 2.78 0.64
N PHE A 61 -8.78 2.13 -0.40
CA PHE A 61 -7.32 2.03 -0.62
C PHE A 61 -6.72 3.33 -1.13
N LEU A 62 -7.46 4.05 -1.96
CA LEU A 62 -6.98 5.23 -2.66
C LEU A 62 -7.04 6.51 -1.81
N PHE A 63 -7.71 6.48 -0.66
CA PHE A 63 -7.89 7.65 0.17
C PHE A 63 -6.89 7.69 1.33
N PHE A 64 -6.10 8.76 1.36
CA PHE A 64 -5.03 9.01 2.33
C PHE A 64 -5.32 10.19 3.27
N GLY A 65 -6.56 10.68 3.29
CA GLY A 65 -6.95 11.86 4.05
C GLY A 65 -6.96 13.14 3.21
N THR A 66 -7.08 14.28 3.89
CA THR A 66 -7.09 15.61 3.28
C THR A 66 -5.71 16.01 2.76
N VAL A 67 -5.66 16.92 1.78
CA VAL A 67 -4.39 17.45 1.28
C VAL A 67 -3.63 18.12 2.43
N GLY A 68 -2.41 17.65 2.68
CA GLY A 68 -1.56 18.16 3.76
C GLY A 68 -0.23 17.41 3.86
N PHE A 69 0.54 17.72 4.90
CA PHE A 69 1.83 17.08 5.16
C PHE A 69 1.69 15.56 5.27
N ASN A 70 0.68 15.09 6.00
CA ASN A 70 0.37 13.68 6.16
C ASN A 70 0.16 12.94 4.83
N PHE A 71 -0.72 13.48 3.99
CA PHE A 71 -0.99 12.96 2.65
C PHE A 71 0.28 12.89 1.81
N PHE A 72 1.09 13.96 1.81
CA PHE A 72 2.32 14.02 1.03
C PHE A 72 3.30 12.89 1.39
N PHE A 73 3.57 12.67 2.68
CA PHE A 73 4.50 11.61 3.09
C PHE A 73 3.93 10.21 2.84
N ASN A 74 2.66 9.98 3.16
CA ASN A 74 2.02 8.69 2.89
C ASN A 74 2.05 8.36 1.39
N MET A 75 1.77 9.35 0.54
CA MET A 75 1.86 9.20 -0.91
C MET A 75 3.28 8.93 -1.38
N LEU A 76 4.27 9.68 -0.87
CA LEU A 76 5.68 9.50 -1.20
C LEU A 76 6.17 8.09 -0.86
N PHE A 77 5.87 7.61 0.35
CA PHE A 77 6.24 6.27 0.78
C PHE A 77 5.52 5.22 -0.07
N THR A 78 4.22 5.38 -0.31
CA THR A 78 3.47 4.43 -1.12
C THR A 78 4.02 4.34 -2.53
N TYR A 79 4.23 5.47 -3.20
CA TYR A 79 4.84 5.50 -4.53
C TYR A 79 6.21 4.81 -4.55
N ARG A 80 7.09 5.16 -3.61
CA ARG A 80 8.45 4.61 -3.53
C ARG A 80 8.44 3.09 -3.36
N TYR A 81 7.68 2.58 -2.39
CA TYR A 81 7.70 1.14 -2.09
C TYR A 81 6.86 0.31 -3.06
N CYS A 82 5.78 0.86 -3.62
CA CYS A 82 5.08 0.24 -4.76
C CYS A 82 6.05 0.03 -5.92
N ARG A 83 6.77 1.09 -6.33
CA ARG A 83 7.74 1.03 -7.43
C ARG A 83 8.83 -0.01 -7.16
N MET A 84 9.41 0.01 -5.97
CA MET A 84 10.48 -0.93 -5.60
C MET A 84 10.00 -2.39 -5.54
N LEU A 85 8.74 -2.63 -5.16
CA LEU A 85 8.15 -3.97 -5.18
C LEU A 85 7.86 -4.43 -6.62
N GLU A 86 7.26 -3.57 -7.45
CA GLU A 86 6.89 -3.92 -8.83
C GLU A 86 8.12 -4.12 -9.73
N GLU A 87 9.16 -3.28 -9.61
CA GLU A 87 10.42 -3.41 -10.37
C GLU A 87 11.36 -4.49 -9.81
N GLY A 88 11.32 -4.72 -8.50
CA GLY A 88 12.20 -5.65 -7.81
C GLY A 88 11.60 -7.05 -7.68
N SER A 89 10.73 -7.22 -6.69
CA SER A 89 10.20 -8.54 -6.31
C SER A 89 9.18 -9.11 -7.29
N PHE A 90 8.41 -8.26 -7.97
CA PHE A 90 7.32 -8.66 -8.85
C PHE A 90 7.61 -8.38 -10.34
N ARG A 91 8.88 -8.24 -10.70
CA ARG A 91 9.29 -8.01 -12.09
C ARG A 91 8.77 -9.15 -12.97
N SER A 92 7.97 -8.80 -13.99
CA SER A 92 7.29 -9.75 -14.89
C SER A 92 6.24 -10.66 -14.23
N LYS A 93 5.81 -10.34 -13.00
CA LYS A 93 4.75 -11.03 -12.25
C LYS A 93 3.75 -10.01 -11.70
N THR A 94 3.24 -9.15 -12.58
CA THR A 94 2.27 -8.11 -12.25
C THR A 94 0.99 -8.70 -11.64
N SER A 95 0.61 -9.90 -12.04
CA SER A 95 -0.53 -10.62 -11.47
C SER A 95 -0.32 -10.95 -9.99
N ASP A 96 0.87 -11.39 -9.58
CA ASP A 96 1.19 -11.66 -8.17
C ASP A 96 1.19 -10.35 -7.35
N PHE A 97 1.60 -9.23 -7.96
CA PHE A 97 1.50 -7.91 -7.32
C PHE A 97 0.04 -7.50 -7.10
N VAL A 98 -0.83 -7.67 -8.09
CA VAL A 98 -2.28 -7.40 -7.95
C VAL A 98 -2.91 -8.32 -6.90
N MET A 99 -2.48 -9.58 -6.80
CA MET A 99 -2.95 -10.50 -5.75
C MET A 99 -2.59 -10.00 -4.34
N MET A 100 -1.43 -9.38 -4.16
CA MET A 100 -1.07 -8.74 -2.88
C MET A 100 -2.03 -7.59 -2.52
N PHE A 101 -2.47 -6.79 -3.50
CA PHE A 101 -3.47 -5.74 -3.28
C PHE A 101 -4.82 -6.35 -2.88
N LEU A 102 -5.26 -7.41 -3.57
CA LEU A 102 -6.49 -8.12 -3.25
C LEU A 102 -6.44 -8.75 -1.86
N PHE A 103 -5.29 -9.32 -1.46
CA PHE A 103 -5.09 -9.88 -0.12
C PHE A 103 -5.28 -8.80 0.96
N GLY A 104 -4.69 -7.61 0.77
CA GLY A 104 -4.93 -6.47 1.64
C GLY A 104 -6.42 -6.07 1.72
N GLY A 105 -7.12 -6.12 0.58
CA GLY A 105 -8.59 -5.92 0.47
C GLY A 105 -9.40 -6.87 1.33
N VAL A 106 -9.13 -8.15 1.18
CA VAL A 106 -9.82 -9.21 1.91
C VAL A 106 -9.55 -9.09 3.41
N PHE A 107 -8.30 -8.87 3.81
CA PHE A 107 -7.95 -8.75 5.22
C PHE A 107 -8.60 -7.52 5.89
N ALA A 108 -8.70 -6.41 5.16
CA ALA A 108 -9.37 -5.22 5.66
C ALA A 108 -10.88 -5.42 5.91
N PHE A 109 -11.53 -6.34 5.18
CA PHE A 109 -12.93 -6.72 5.42
C PHE A 109 -13.14 -7.31 6.82
N PHE A 110 -12.17 -8.07 7.32
CA PHE A 110 -12.24 -8.67 8.66
C PHE A 110 -11.93 -7.68 9.78
N VAL A 111 -11.09 -6.68 9.51
CA VAL A 111 -10.57 -5.78 10.55
C VAL A 111 -11.42 -4.51 10.72
N ASN A 112 -12.35 -4.21 9.82
CA ASN A 112 -13.25 -3.04 9.93
C ASN A 112 -12.48 -1.71 10.07
N LEU A 113 -11.35 -1.56 9.38
CA LEU A 113 -10.60 -0.31 9.36
C LEU A 113 -11.36 0.74 8.54
N LEU A 114 -11.50 1.96 9.08
CA LEU A 114 -12.20 3.07 8.42
C LEU A 114 -11.50 3.53 7.13
N PHE A 115 -10.16 3.58 7.15
CA PHE A 115 -9.31 4.02 6.04
C PHE A 115 -8.17 3.02 5.84
N LEU A 116 -8.05 2.48 4.62
CA LEU A 116 -7.12 1.41 4.31
C LEU A 116 -5.81 1.90 3.71
N GLY A 117 -5.79 3.11 3.13
CA GLY A 117 -4.62 3.64 2.42
C GLY A 117 -3.33 3.58 3.25
N GLN A 118 -3.34 4.11 4.47
CA GLN A 118 -2.17 4.11 5.35
C GLN A 118 -1.75 2.70 5.80
N ALA A 119 -2.70 1.86 6.21
CA ALA A 119 -2.43 0.46 6.58
C ALA A 119 -1.79 -0.30 5.40
N PHE A 120 -2.26 -0.02 4.18
CA PHE A 120 -1.74 -0.61 2.97
C PHE A 120 -0.31 -0.15 2.66
N THR A 121 0.01 1.13 2.83
CA THR A 121 1.39 1.63 2.72
C THR A 121 2.32 0.88 3.66
N ILE A 122 1.92 0.71 4.92
CA ILE A 122 2.73 -0.02 5.91
C ILE A 122 2.87 -1.49 5.54
N MET A 123 1.81 -2.13 5.03
CA MET A 123 1.88 -3.50 4.50
C MET A 123 2.91 -3.62 3.38
N LEU A 124 2.89 -2.72 2.38
CA LEU A 124 3.86 -2.71 1.28
C LEU A 124 5.28 -2.53 1.78
N VAL A 125 5.50 -1.56 2.65
CA VAL A 125 6.78 -1.29 3.29
C VAL A 125 7.28 -2.52 4.04
N TYR A 126 6.40 -3.18 4.77
CA TYR A 126 6.71 -4.38 5.53
C TYR A 126 7.18 -5.51 4.60
N VAL A 127 6.39 -5.85 3.57
CA VAL A 127 6.74 -6.92 2.62
C VAL A 127 8.08 -6.60 1.93
N TRP A 128 8.24 -5.37 1.45
CA TRP A 128 9.48 -4.94 0.81
C TRP A 128 10.70 -5.05 1.74
N SER A 129 10.56 -4.58 2.98
CA SER A 129 11.66 -4.59 3.96
C SER A 129 12.10 -6.00 4.34
N ARG A 130 11.16 -6.95 4.46
CA ARG A 130 11.45 -8.35 4.78
C ARG A 130 12.08 -9.11 3.61
N ARG A 131 11.74 -8.73 2.37
CA ARG A 131 12.36 -9.29 1.16
C ARG A 131 13.77 -8.74 0.90
N ASN A 132 14.12 -7.58 1.46
CA ASN A 132 15.40 -6.91 1.24
C ASN A 132 16.19 -6.65 2.55
N PRO A 133 16.45 -7.67 3.40
CA PRO A 133 16.94 -7.46 4.76
C PRO A 133 18.33 -6.81 4.85
N PHE A 134 19.18 -7.02 3.84
CA PHE A 134 20.56 -6.52 3.82
C PHE A 134 20.69 -5.09 3.27
N VAL A 135 19.60 -4.51 2.74
CA VAL A 135 19.62 -3.15 2.20
C VAL A 135 19.70 -2.15 3.35
N ARG A 136 20.72 -1.29 3.31
CA ARG A 136 20.87 -0.16 4.23
C ARG A 136 20.03 1.01 3.73
N MET A 137 19.20 1.55 4.60
CA MET A 137 18.29 2.65 4.34
C MET A 137 18.77 3.88 5.09
N ASN A 138 18.74 5.01 4.39
CA ASN A 138 18.90 6.32 4.99
C ASN A 138 17.53 7.02 5.04
N PHE A 139 17.01 7.23 6.23
CA PHE A 139 15.74 7.89 6.48
C PHE A 139 15.97 9.39 6.66
N PHE A 140 15.59 10.16 5.63
CA PHE A 140 15.73 11.63 5.56
C PHE A 140 17.13 12.19 5.81
N GLY A 141 18.20 11.40 5.62
CA GLY A 141 19.56 11.86 5.90
C GLY A 141 19.93 11.81 7.39
N LEU A 142 18.98 11.48 8.27
CA LEU A 142 19.11 11.59 9.72
C LEU A 142 19.43 10.25 10.37
N LEU A 143 18.77 9.18 9.92
CA LEU A 143 18.86 7.85 10.53
C LEU A 143 19.29 6.83 9.49
N ASN A 144 20.29 6.02 9.82
CA ASN A 144 20.74 4.91 9.00
C ASN A 144 20.39 3.59 9.69
N PHE A 145 19.60 2.74 9.04
CA PHE A 145 19.20 1.43 9.56
C PHE A 145 19.00 0.42 8.43
N GLN A 146 18.89 -0.87 8.77
CA GLN A 146 18.58 -1.91 7.78
C GLN A 146 17.10 -1.93 7.45
N ALA A 147 16.75 -2.33 6.22
CA ALA A 147 15.37 -2.33 5.72
C ALA A 147 14.33 -2.91 6.70
N PRO A 148 14.56 -4.03 7.45
CA PRO A 148 13.56 -4.59 8.36
C PRO A 148 13.08 -3.64 9.48
N TYR A 149 13.86 -2.61 9.81
CA TYR A 149 13.49 -1.60 10.82
C TYR A 149 12.64 -0.46 10.24
N LEU A 150 12.48 -0.40 8.92
CA LEU A 150 11.74 0.65 8.25
C LEU A 150 10.26 0.77 8.66
N PRO A 151 9.47 -0.33 8.80
CA PRO A 151 8.09 -0.21 9.26
C PRO A 151 7.98 0.43 10.64
N TRP A 152 8.94 0.14 11.53
CA TRP A 152 9.02 0.72 12.87
C TRP A 152 9.39 2.20 12.84
N ALA A 153 10.32 2.60 11.96
CA ALA A 153 10.64 4.00 11.74
C ALA A 153 9.44 4.79 11.19
N LEU A 154 8.66 4.19 10.27
CA LEU A 154 7.43 4.80 9.76
C LEU A 154 6.35 4.89 10.83
N LEU A 155 6.19 3.88 11.70
CA LEU A 155 5.28 3.98 12.84
C LEU A 155 5.67 5.13 13.77
N GLY A 156 6.97 5.30 14.08
CA GLY A 156 7.45 6.44 14.85
C GLY A 156 7.12 7.78 14.17
N PHE A 157 7.31 7.85 12.86
CA PHE A 157 6.95 9.04 12.07
C PHE A 157 5.43 9.31 12.06
N SER A 158 4.60 8.27 11.94
CA SER A 158 3.15 8.36 12.04
C SER A 158 2.68 8.91 13.37
N ILE A 159 3.32 8.53 14.48
CA ILE A 159 3.05 9.09 15.81
C ILE A 159 3.33 10.60 15.81
N LEU A 160 4.45 11.04 15.24
CA LEU A 160 4.78 12.46 15.13
C LEU A 160 3.77 13.25 14.28
N LEU A 161 3.16 12.59 13.29
CA LEU A 161 2.11 13.17 12.45
C LEU A 161 0.71 13.11 13.07
N GLY A 162 0.55 12.51 14.26
CA GLY A 162 -0.74 12.34 14.93
C GLY A 162 -1.64 11.27 14.30
N ASN A 163 -1.06 10.32 13.55
CA ASN A 163 -1.83 9.20 12.97
C ASN A 163 -2.23 8.16 14.01
N ALA A 164 -3.29 7.42 13.69
CA ALA A 164 -3.74 6.28 14.49
C ALA A 164 -2.75 5.11 14.39
N ILE A 165 -2.03 4.84 15.49
CA ILE A 165 -1.04 3.76 15.61
C ILE A 165 -1.64 2.38 15.29
N GLY A 166 -2.91 2.16 15.65
CA GLY A 166 -3.60 0.89 15.40
C GLY A 166 -3.67 0.53 13.91
N VAL A 167 -3.75 1.52 13.03
CA VAL A 167 -3.78 1.33 11.57
C VAL A 167 -2.42 0.82 11.08
N ASP A 168 -1.33 1.38 11.59
CA ASP A 168 0.03 0.98 11.21
C ASP A 168 0.39 -0.40 11.75
N VAL A 169 0.06 -0.68 13.01
CA VAL A 169 0.26 -2.01 13.61
C VAL A 169 -0.51 -3.06 12.82
N MET A 170 -1.75 -2.78 12.45
CA MET A 170 -2.53 -3.68 11.62
C MET A 170 -1.88 -3.90 10.25
N GLY A 171 -1.41 -2.84 9.59
CA GLY A 171 -0.67 -2.95 8.32
C GLY A 171 0.56 -3.86 8.44
N MET A 172 1.30 -3.77 9.54
CA MET A 172 2.44 -4.66 9.80
C MET A 172 2.02 -6.12 10.01
N VAL A 173 0.93 -6.36 10.74
CA VAL A 173 0.39 -7.72 10.95
C VAL A 173 -0.04 -8.34 9.63
N VAL A 174 -0.82 -7.61 8.82
CA VAL A 174 -1.27 -8.07 7.50
C VAL A 174 -0.08 -8.32 6.58
N GLY A 175 0.90 -7.42 6.56
CA GLY A 175 2.14 -7.59 5.80
C GLY A 175 2.96 -8.81 6.25
N HIS A 176 2.98 -9.10 7.55
CA HIS A 176 3.65 -10.28 8.10
C HIS A 176 2.96 -11.57 7.67
N ILE A 177 1.63 -11.62 7.76
CA ILE A 177 0.84 -12.78 7.32
C ILE A 177 1.05 -13.02 5.82
N TYR A 178 0.99 -11.97 5.00
CA TYR A 178 1.27 -12.08 3.57
C TYR A 178 2.68 -12.63 3.30
N TYR A 179 3.70 -12.03 3.90
CA TYR A 179 5.09 -12.47 3.75
C TYR A 179 5.28 -13.92 4.22
N PHE A 180 4.64 -14.31 5.31
CA PHE A 180 4.72 -15.68 5.80
C PHE A 180 4.08 -16.67 4.81
N ILE A 181 2.89 -16.38 4.30
CA ILE A 181 2.18 -17.25 3.36
C ILE A 181 2.90 -17.35 2.01
N GLU A 182 3.45 -16.24 1.52
CA GLU A 182 4.03 -16.16 0.17
C GLU A 182 5.51 -16.55 0.14
N ASP A 183 6.31 -16.07 1.09
CA ASP A 183 7.77 -16.20 1.05
C ASP A 183 8.30 -17.29 2.01
N VAL A 184 7.61 -17.57 3.13
CA VAL A 184 8.10 -18.54 4.14
C VAL A 184 7.48 -19.91 3.96
N PHE A 185 6.15 -19.98 3.87
CA PHE A 185 5.38 -21.22 3.86
C PHE A 185 5.75 -22.16 2.68
N PRO A 186 5.94 -21.68 1.42
CA PRO A 186 6.31 -22.56 0.32
C PRO A 186 7.72 -23.13 0.44
N ASN A 187 8.58 -22.53 1.26
CA ASN A 187 9.97 -22.97 1.48
C ASN A 187 10.11 -23.94 2.66
N GLN A 188 9.03 -24.22 3.39
CA GLN A 188 9.02 -25.22 4.46
C GLN A 188 8.83 -26.64 3.91
N SER A 189 9.27 -27.66 4.64
CA SER A 189 9.11 -29.07 4.25
C SER A 189 7.61 -29.43 4.22
N GLY A 190 7.08 -29.65 3.01
CA GLY A 190 5.64 -29.88 2.76
C GLY A 190 4.85 -28.62 2.39
N GLY A 191 5.53 -27.47 2.23
CA GLY A 191 4.94 -26.22 1.78
C GLY A 191 4.44 -26.28 0.34
N PHE A 192 3.30 -25.62 0.10
CA PHE A 192 2.77 -25.39 -1.25
C PHE A 192 2.37 -23.92 -1.38
N ARG A 193 2.31 -23.40 -2.61
CA ARG A 193 1.86 -22.02 -2.83
C ARG A 193 0.35 -21.93 -2.61
N LEU A 194 -0.05 -21.27 -1.52
CA LEU A 194 -1.46 -20.96 -1.24
C LEU A 194 -2.00 -19.88 -2.18
N LEU A 195 -1.20 -18.85 -2.45
CA LEU A 195 -1.56 -17.76 -3.35
C LEU A 195 -1.15 -18.12 -4.78
N ASN A 196 -1.95 -18.97 -5.43
CA ASN A 196 -1.81 -19.15 -6.87
C ASN A 196 -2.51 -18.01 -7.60
N THR A 197 -1.76 -17.27 -8.40
CA THR A 197 -2.32 -16.30 -9.35
C THR A 197 -3.23 -17.02 -10.32
N PRO A 198 -4.51 -16.63 -10.43
CA PRO A 198 -5.38 -17.25 -11.38
C PRO A 198 -4.96 -16.84 -12.80
N ARG A 199 -4.98 -17.79 -13.74
CA ARG A 199 -4.48 -17.62 -15.13
C ARG A 199 -5.17 -16.52 -15.95
N PHE A 200 -6.24 -15.91 -15.44
CA PHE A 200 -6.99 -14.85 -16.11
C PHE A 200 -6.50 -13.43 -15.79
N LEU A 201 -5.58 -13.28 -14.82
CA LEU A 201 -4.89 -12.03 -14.45
C LEU A 201 -3.49 -11.98 -15.08
#